data_AF-A0A940D2Q9-F1
#
_entry.id   AF-A0A940D2Q9-F1
#
_cell.length_a   1.000
_cell.length_b   1.000
_cell.length_c   1.000
_cell.angle_alpha   90.00
_cell.angle_beta   90.00
_cell.angle_gamma   90.00
#
_symmetry.space_group_name_H-M   'P 1'
#
loop_
_entity.id
_entity.type
_entity.pdbx_description
1 polymer ?
#
loop_
_entity_poly.entity_id
_entity_poly.type
_entity_poly.pdbx_seq_one_letter_code
_entity_poly.pdbx_strand_id
1 'polypeptide(L)'
;MSSKKLHNIFLILLIIYLMVTGLLDIGRKAVLLNAIFFLPIIVTLTITLVWRRFGSPIVFTLHIFILLLIFVFLLVSGMTTSTTIVLEEGKTTTNQLLKKAGINSLTLHNFVVKLTRDKRSIKDYGSILILNQKDTVTIKVNKPFSRKNLKIFQKAYRINYYFNLVVNGSNNFLTPGDSLTIDNFKIVFNGYDFKKKEFVVTVNDSIHYIKKNRVCKIEPFHIMITPGFTKYSSVLLITHSKGKNLLLILTMAYILTLTIALIVKK
;
A
#
# COMPACT_ATOMS: atom_id res chain seq x y z
N MET A 1 27.27 31.92 -20.68
CA MET A 1 27.18 30.48 -21.03
C MET A 1 26.23 30.36 -22.22
N SER A 2 26.66 29.77 -23.35
CA SER A 2 25.86 29.73 -24.60
C SER A 2 24.51 29.01 -24.39
N SER A 3 23.43 29.54 -24.97
CA SER A 3 22.06 28.97 -24.96
C SER A 3 22.03 27.47 -25.33
N LYS A 4 22.89 27.03 -26.26
CA LYS A 4 23.04 25.61 -26.64
C LYS A 4 23.62 24.73 -25.53
N LYS A 5 24.59 25.24 -24.76
CA LYS A 5 25.19 24.51 -23.63
C LYS A 5 24.19 24.33 -22.49
N LEU A 6 23.38 25.37 -22.23
CA LEU A 6 22.34 25.32 -21.21
C LEU A 6 21.22 24.32 -21.59
N HIS A 7 20.80 24.30 -22.86
CA HIS A 7 19.82 23.34 -23.37
C HIS A 7 20.29 21.89 -23.25
N ASN A 8 21.55 21.60 -23.60
CA ASN A 8 22.10 20.24 -23.51
C ASN A 8 22.23 19.76 -22.06
N ILE A 9 22.65 20.63 -21.14
CA ILE A 9 22.73 20.31 -19.70
C ILE A 9 21.33 20.03 -19.15
N PHE A 10 20.33 20.83 -19.55
CA PHE A 10 18.95 20.61 -19.16
C PHE A 10 18.39 19.27 -19.67
N LEU A 11 18.70 18.90 -20.91
CA LEU A 11 18.28 17.63 -21.50
C LEU A 11 18.90 16.42 -20.79
N ILE A 12 20.18 16.52 -20.39
CA ILE A 12 20.87 15.47 -19.64
C ILE A 12 20.27 15.34 -18.22
N LEU A 13 20.04 16.45 -17.53
CA LEU A 13 19.38 16.46 -16.22
C LEU A 13 17.97 15.87 -16.28
N LEU A 14 17.22 16.13 -17.37
CA LEU A 14 15.90 15.56 -17.62
C LEU A 14 15.96 14.04 -17.81
N ILE A 15 16.93 13.53 -18.57
CA ILE A 15 17.12 12.08 -18.77
C ILE A 15 17.46 11.40 -17.44
N ILE A 16 18.38 11.98 -16.66
CA ILE A 16 18.75 11.47 -15.34
C ILE A 16 17.53 11.45 -14.42
N TYR A 17 16.73 12.52 -14.40
CA TYR A 17 15.52 12.60 -13.58
C TYR A 17 14.43 11.60 -14.01
N LEU A 18 14.19 11.42 -15.32
CA LEU A 18 13.26 10.42 -15.83
C LEU A 18 13.69 9.00 -15.47
N MET A 19 14.99 8.71 -15.48
CA MET A 19 15.52 7.44 -14.98
C MET A 19 15.29 7.29 -13.47
N VAL A 20 15.63 8.31 -12.68
CA VAL A 20 15.50 8.27 -11.21
C VAL A 20 14.03 8.15 -10.77
N THR A 21 13.11 8.86 -11.42
CA THR A 21 11.67 8.81 -11.11
C THR A 21 10.97 7.58 -11.67
N GLY A 22 11.42 7.03 -12.80
CA GLY A 22 10.98 5.73 -13.29
C GLY A 22 11.39 4.57 -12.37
N LEU A 23 12.52 4.71 -11.67
CA LEU A 23 13.00 3.78 -10.64
C LEU A 23 12.26 3.95 -9.30
N LEU A 24 11.87 5.18 -8.95
CA LEU A 24 11.18 5.50 -7.70
C LEU A 24 9.66 5.50 -7.91
N ASP A 25 9.05 4.33 -7.71
CA ASP A 25 7.60 4.08 -7.77
C ASP A 25 6.87 4.80 -6.60
N ILE A 26 6.73 6.12 -6.67
CA ILE A 26 6.16 6.97 -5.62
C ILE A 26 4.65 7.15 -5.89
N GLY A 27 3.81 6.75 -4.94
CA GLY A 27 2.34 6.70 -5.07
C GLY A 27 1.62 8.06 -5.22
N ARG A 28 0.29 8.01 -5.41
CA ARG A 28 -0.69 9.07 -5.79
C ARG A 28 -0.39 10.55 -5.50
N LYS A 29 0.29 10.94 -4.41
CA LYS A 29 0.75 12.33 -4.19
C LYS A 29 1.80 12.78 -5.22
N ALA A 30 2.46 11.82 -5.87
CA ALA A 30 3.36 12.06 -6.98
C ALA A 30 2.66 12.54 -8.25
N VAL A 31 1.36 12.26 -8.48
CA VAL A 31 0.71 12.62 -9.76
C VAL A 31 0.54 14.14 -9.89
N LEU A 32 0.09 14.83 -8.84
CA LEU A 32 -0.02 16.29 -8.83
C LEU A 32 1.36 16.96 -8.88
N LEU A 33 2.33 16.42 -8.13
CA LEU A 33 3.70 16.93 -8.12
C LEU A 33 4.38 16.72 -9.49
N ASN A 34 4.21 15.55 -10.10
CA ASN A 34 4.68 15.25 -11.45
C ASN A 34 4.03 16.19 -12.46
N ALA A 35 2.71 16.41 -12.39
CA ALA A 35 2.01 17.34 -13.28
C ALA A 35 2.57 18.76 -13.18
N ILE A 36 2.79 19.29 -11.96
CA ILE A 36 3.39 20.61 -11.73
C ILE A 36 4.82 20.69 -12.29
N PHE A 37 5.63 19.64 -12.11
CA PHE A 37 7.01 19.59 -12.62
C PHE A 37 7.09 19.45 -14.14
N PHE A 38 6.19 18.69 -14.76
CA PHE A 38 6.19 18.47 -16.21
C PHE A 38 5.52 19.62 -16.98
N LEU A 39 4.66 20.41 -16.35
CA LEU A 39 3.94 21.52 -17.01
C LEU A 39 4.87 22.54 -17.69
N PRO A 40 5.93 23.07 -17.06
CA PRO A 40 6.83 24.01 -17.72
C PRO A 40 7.58 23.38 -18.90
N ILE A 41 7.90 22.08 -18.81
CA ILE A 41 8.59 21.32 -19.84
C ILE A 41 7.67 21.12 -21.04
N ILE A 42 6.44 20.68 -20.80
CA ILE A 42 5.41 20.53 -21.84
C ILE A 42 5.20 21.88 -22.53
N VAL A 43 4.96 22.94 -21.78
CA VAL A 43 4.75 24.30 -22.33
C VAL A 43 5.92 24.75 -23.19
N THR A 44 7.16 24.59 -22.72
CA THR A 44 8.36 24.99 -23.47
C THR A 44 8.49 24.20 -24.77
N LEU A 45 8.29 22.87 -24.72
CA LEU A 45 8.37 22.00 -25.88
C LEU A 45 7.27 22.33 -26.90
N THR A 46 6.04 22.54 -26.46
CA THR A 46 4.90 22.90 -27.32
C THR A 46 5.12 24.28 -27.96
N ILE A 47 5.63 25.27 -27.21
CA ILE A 47 5.98 26.59 -27.77
C ILE A 47 7.07 26.44 -28.84
N THR A 48 8.11 25.65 -28.59
CA THR A 48 9.15 25.40 -29.61
C THR A 48 8.61 24.69 -30.86
N LEU A 49 7.64 23.78 -30.70
CA LEU A 49 6.94 23.09 -31.80
C LEU A 49 6.11 24.03 -32.65
N VAL A 50 5.29 24.88 -32.03
CA VAL A 50 4.41 25.84 -32.73
C VAL A 50 5.21 26.92 -33.44
N TRP A 51 6.32 27.39 -32.86
CA TRP A 51 7.13 28.47 -33.44
C TRP A 51 8.10 28.01 -34.54
N ARG A 52 8.05 26.75 -35.00
CA ARG A 52 8.90 26.17 -36.09
C ARG A 52 10.41 26.51 -35.96
N ARG A 53 10.93 26.63 -34.74
CA ARG A 53 12.32 27.07 -34.49
C ARG A 53 13.31 25.91 -34.48
N PHE A 54 13.15 24.94 -35.37
CA PHE A 54 14.06 23.79 -35.47
C PHE A 54 14.99 23.95 -36.65
N GLY A 55 16.29 23.98 -36.39
CA GLY A 55 17.30 23.97 -37.43
C GLY A 55 17.44 22.62 -38.16
N SER A 56 16.65 21.59 -37.81
CA SER A 56 16.68 20.27 -38.46
C SER A 56 15.40 19.46 -38.16
N PRO A 57 14.87 18.69 -39.14
CA PRO A 57 13.71 17.81 -38.96
C PRO A 57 13.93 16.74 -37.87
N ILE A 58 15.17 16.30 -37.66
CA ILE A 58 15.50 15.30 -36.63
C ILE A 58 15.27 15.85 -35.21
N VAL A 59 15.55 17.15 -34.99
CA VAL A 59 15.34 17.80 -33.69
C VAL A 59 13.85 17.96 -33.40
N PHE A 60 13.05 18.25 -34.43
CA PHE A 60 11.59 18.29 -34.34
C PHE A 60 11.03 16.92 -33.93
N THR A 61 11.48 15.83 -34.56
CA THR A 61 11.08 14.46 -34.21
C THR A 61 11.42 14.11 -32.76
N LEU A 62 12.61 14.49 -32.27
CA LEU A 62 13.01 14.27 -30.87
C LEU A 62 12.10 15.01 -29.88
N HIS A 63 11.69 16.24 -30.17
CA HIS A 63 10.79 17.00 -29.29
C HIS A 63 9.40 16.37 -29.19
N ILE A 64 8.88 15.83 -30.30
CA ILE A 64 7.62 15.07 -30.32
C ILE A 64 7.76 13.79 -29.47
N PHE A 65 8.87 13.05 -29.61
CA PHE A 65 9.10 11.86 -28.79
C PHE A 65 9.17 12.17 -27.29
N ILE A 66 9.81 13.27 -26.90
CA ILE A 66 9.88 13.68 -25.49
C ILE A 66 8.48 14.03 -24.95
N LEU A 67 7.67 14.77 -25.71
CA LEU A 67 6.29 15.07 -25.31
C LEU A 67 5.44 13.81 -25.20
N LEU A 68 5.57 12.88 -26.14
CA LEU A 68 4.87 11.59 -26.10
C LEU A 68 5.30 10.75 -24.89
N LEU A 69 6.60 10.75 -24.57
CA LEU A 69 7.14 10.08 -23.38
C LEU A 69 6.55 10.66 -22.09
N ILE A 70 6.53 12.00 -21.97
CA ILE A 70 5.94 12.68 -20.80
C ILE A 70 4.45 12.37 -20.70
N PHE A 71 3.72 12.45 -21.81
CA PHE A 71 2.29 12.15 -21.85
C PHE A 71 1.99 10.70 -21.43
N VAL A 72 2.72 9.73 -21.99
CA VAL A 72 2.54 8.32 -21.65
C VAL A 72 3.00 8.04 -20.21
N PHE A 73 4.06 8.67 -19.72
CA PHE A 73 4.46 8.56 -18.32
C PHE A 73 3.36 9.05 -17.37
N LEU A 74 2.73 10.18 -17.68
CA LEU A 74 1.60 10.71 -16.90
C LEU A 74 0.38 9.77 -16.95
N LEU A 75 0.05 9.22 -18.12
CA LEU A 75 -1.01 8.21 -18.24
C LEU A 75 -0.70 6.94 -17.44
N VAL A 76 0.49 6.37 -17.58
CA VAL A 76 0.95 5.17 -16.88
C VAL A 76 0.94 5.37 -15.36
N SER A 77 1.42 6.53 -14.89
CA SER A 77 1.38 6.91 -13.48
C SER A 77 -0.06 6.99 -12.96
N GLY A 78 -0.99 7.49 -13.77
CA GLY A 78 -2.43 7.51 -13.48
C GLY A 78 -3.12 6.15 -13.50
N MET A 79 -2.57 5.15 -14.21
CA MET A 79 -3.15 3.81 -14.36
C MET A 79 -2.77 2.82 -13.25
N THR A 80 -2.08 3.28 -12.20
CA THR A 80 -1.77 2.46 -11.03
C THR A 80 -3.00 2.30 -10.15
N THR A 81 -3.53 1.08 -10.09
CA THR A 81 -4.64 0.73 -9.21
C THR A 81 -4.10 0.21 -7.89
N SER A 82 -4.64 0.70 -6.76
CA SER A 82 -4.25 0.25 -5.42
C SER A 82 -5.46 -0.23 -4.63
N THR A 83 -5.31 -1.31 -3.88
CA THR A 83 -6.28 -1.78 -2.89
C THR A 83 -5.59 -2.00 -1.55
N THR A 84 -6.30 -1.77 -0.46
CA THR A 84 -5.81 -2.07 0.89
C THR A 84 -6.57 -3.28 1.41
N ILE A 85 -5.83 -4.28 1.89
CA ILE A 85 -6.39 -5.46 2.56
C ILE A 85 -5.88 -5.49 3.99
N VAL A 86 -6.73 -5.93 4.92
CA VAL A 86 -6.31 -6.26 6.28
C VAL A 86 -6.29 -7.78 6.36
N LEU A 87 -5.12 -8.35 6.66
CA LEU A 87 -4.93 -9.78 6.74
C LEU A 87 -4.49 -10.14 8.17
N GLU A 88 -5.33 -10.89 8.88
CA GLU A 88 -5.00 -11.43 10.19
C GLU A 88 -4.04 -12.62 10.05
N GLU A 89 -3.16 -12.80 11.04
CA GLU A 89 -2.28 -13.96 11.11
C GLU A 89 -3.06 -15.29 11.05
N GLY A 90 -2.61 -16.20 10.20
CA GLY A 90 -3.26 -17.48 9.92
C GLY A 90 -4.49 -17.40 9.00
N LYS A 91 -4.97 -16.20 8.65
CA LYS A 91 -6.08 -16.06 7.68
C LYS A 91 -5.55 -16.00 6.25
N THR A 92 -6.35 -16.56 5.35
CA THR A 92 -6.10 -16.55 3.91
C THR A 92 -7.05 -15.58 3.23
N THR A 93 -6.54 -14.79 2.30
CA THR A 93 -7.34 -13.92 1.45
C THR A 93 -7.14 -14.24 -0.02
N THR A 94 -8.17 -13.95 -0.82
CA THR A 94 -8.08 -13.95 -2.27
C THR A 94 -8.51 -12.56 -2.75
N ASN A 95 -7.76 -11.98 -3.68
CA ASN A 95 -8.05 -10.66 -4.22
C ASN A 95 -7.87 -10.68 -5.74
N GLN A 96 -8.76 -10.03 -6.48
CA GLN A 96 -8.69 -10.01 -7.94
C GLN A 96 -7.36 -9.44 -8.47
N LEU A 97 -6.76 -8.46 -7.78
CA LEU A 97 -5.45 -7.92 -8.15
C LEU A 97 -4.33 -8.93 -7.92
N LEU A 98 -4.39 -9.71 -6.82
CA LEU A 98 -3.44 -10.80 -6.56
C LEU A 98 -3.51 -11.86 -7.66
N LYS A 99 -4.72 -12.25 -8.09
CA LYS A 99 -4.94 -13.23 -9.17
C LYS A 99 -4.30 -12.80 -10.49
N LYS A 100 -4.35 -11.50 -10.83
CA LYS A 100 -3.66 -10.94 -12.03
C LYS A 100 -2.15 -11.15 -12.00
N ALA A 101 -1.55 -11.31 -10.82
CA ALA A 101 -0.13 -11.62 -10.67
C ALA A 101 0.18 -13.13 -10.55
N GLY A 102 -0.84 -14.00 -10.63
CA GLY A 102 -0.72 -15.44 -10.39
C GLY A 102 -0.70 -15.84 -8.91
N ILE A 103 -1.19 -14.95 -8.02
CA ILE A 103 -1.35 -15.22 -6.59
C ILE A 103 -2.83 -15.50 -6.34
N ASN A 104 -3.19 -16.78 -6.27
CA ASN A 104 -4.55 -17.27 -6.04
C ASN A 104 -4.93 -17.22 -4.56
N SER A 105 -3.97 -17.44 -3.66
CA SER A 105 -4.16 -17.32 -2.23
C SER A 105 -2.97 -16.62 -1.56
N LEU A 106 -3.27 -15.85 -0.52
CA LEU A 106 -2.30 -15.13 0.29
C LEU A 106 -2.61 -15.32 1.76
N THR A 107 -1.67 -15.87 2.51
CA THR A 107 -1.81 -16.13 3.96
C THR A 107 -0.73 -15.42 4.73
N LEU A 108 -1.07 -14.77 5.84
CA LEU A 108 -0.12 -14.11 6.72
C LEU A 108 0.37 -15.07 7.81
N HIS A 109 1.68 -15.14 8.01
CA HIS A 109 2.33 -15.95 9.05
C HIS A 109 3.45 -15.16 9.74
N ASN A 110 3.76 -15.57 10.97
CA ASN A 110 4.90 -15.11 11.76
C ASN A 110 5.01 -13.59 11.77
N PHE A 111 3.98 -12.93 12.29
CA PHE A 111 4.01 -11.48 12.45
C PHE A 111 4.93 -11.10 13.62
N VAL A 112 5.95 -10.29 13.35
CA VAL A 112 6.94 -9.88 14.36
C VAL A 112 6.97 -8.37 14.49
N VAL A 113 6.79 -7.87 15.71
CA VAL A 113 7.01 -6.46 16.09
C VAL A 113 8.32 -6.37 16.85
N LYS A 114 9.25 -5.53 16.39
CA LYS A 114 10.47 -5.16 17.10
C LYS A 114 10.28 -3.83 17.78
N LEU A 115 10.41 -3.82 19.11
CA LEU A 115 10.37 -2.60 19.91
C LEU A 115 11.75 -1.92 19.94
N THR A 116 11.78 -0.64 20.27
CA THR A 116 12.98 0.11 20.61
C THR A 116 13.57 -0.36 21.94
N ARG A 117 14.83 0.01 22.24
CA ARG A 117 15.54 -0.45 23.46
C ARG A 117 14.80 -0.09 24.74
N ASP A 118 14.12 1.05 24.76
CA ASP A 118 13.29 1.53 25.86
C ASP A 118 11.92 0.83 25.97
N LYS A 119 11.59 -0.09 25.04
CA LYS A 119 10.33 -0.85 24.94
C LYS A 119 9.06 0.00 24.83
N ARG A 120 9.18 1.31 24.59
CA ARG A 120 8.04 2.23 24.52
C ARG A 120 7.55 2.48 23.10
N SER A 121 8.41 2.30 22.10
CA SER A 121 8.06 2.55 20.70
C SER A 121 8.40 1.36 19.81
N ILE A 122 7.79 1.33 18.62
CA ILE A 122 8.04 0.28 17.63
C ILE A 122 9.18 0.72 16.72
N LYS A 123 10.22 -0.09 16.64
CA LYS A 123 11.37 0.12 15.75
C LYS A 123 11.11 -0.39 14.34
N ASP A 124 10.56 -1.59 14.21
CA ASP A 124 10.33 -2.26 12.93
C ASP A 124 9.26 -3.34 13.10
N TYR A 125 8.59 -3.72 12.02
CA TYR A 125 7.71 -4.89 12.02
C TYR A 125 7.75 -5.58 10.65
N GLY A 126 7.57 -6.89 10.67
CA GLY A 126 7.63 -7.71 9.47
C GLY A 126 6.74 -8.93 9.60
N SER A 127 6.45 -9.54 8.46
CA SER A 127 5.64 -10.75 8.40
C SER A 127 6.05 -11.63 7.23
N ILE A 128 5.69 -12.90 7.32
CA ILE A 128 5.84 -13.87 6.24
C ILE A 128 4.50 -13.98 5.52
N LEU A 129 4.52 -13.85 4.20
CA LEU A 129 3.39 -14.12 3.33
C LEU A 129 3.62 -15.48 2.67
N ILE A 130 2.63 -16.36 2.80
CA ILE A 130 2.58 -17.61 2.04
C ILE A 130 1.69 -17.35 0.81
N LEU A 131 2.26 -17.52 -0.38
CA LEU A 131 1.58 -17.39 -1.66
C LEU A 131 1.22 -18.77 -2.17
N ASN A 132 -0.03 -18.98 -2.58
CA ASN A 132 -0.49 -20.24 -3.18
C ASN A 132 -0.18 -21.48 -2.33
N GLN A 133 -0.08 -21.33 -1.02
CA GLN A 133 0.31 -22.39 -0.07
C GLN A 133 1.71 -23.02 -0.33
N LYS A 134 2.56 -22.39 -1.13
CA LYS A 134 3.87 -22.95 -1.53
C LYS A 134 5.02 -21.96 -1.37
N ASP A 135 4.87 -20.76 -1.94
CA ASP A 135 5.95 -19.77 -1.94
C ASP A 135 5.91 -18.97 -0.65
N THR A 136 7.04 -18.79 0.04
CA THR A 136 7.13 -17.94 1.23
C THR A 136 7.90 -16.67 0.91
N VAL A 137 7.36 -15.53 1.31
CA VAL A 137 8.00 -14.22 1.11
C VAL A 137 7.99 -13.45 2.41
N THR A 138 9.14 -12.87 2.78
CA THR A 138 9.18 -11.93 3.90
C THR A 138 8.85 -10.52 3.42
N ILE A 139 7.87 -9.88 4.05
CA ILE A 139 7.57 -8.46 3.87
C ILE A 139 7.94 -7.68 5.13
N LYS A 140 8.46 -6.47 4.93
CA LYS A 140 8.83 -5.54 6.00
C LYS A 140 8.48 -4.12 5.58
N VAL A 141 8.44 -3.22 6.55
CA VAL A 141 8.32 -1.78 6.28
C VAL A 141 9.42 -1.35 5.29
N ASN A 142 9.05 -0.58 4.28
CA ASN A 142 9.94 -0.09 3.20
C ASN A 142 10.58 -1.18 2.31
N LYS A 143 10.23 -2.46 2.47
CA LYS A 143 10.71 -3.55 1.60
C LYS A 143 9.51 -4.24 0.94
N PRO A 144 8.96 -3.67 -0.15
CA PRO A 144 7.83 -4.27 -0.83
C PRO A 144 8.21 -5.57 -1.54
N PHE A 145 7.28 -6.52 -1.55
CA PHE A 145 7.37 -7.67 -2.43
C PHE A 145 6.85 -7.29 -3.82
N SER A 146 7.58 -7.70 -4.87
CA SER A 146 7.19 -7.44 -6.26
C SER A 146 7.03 -8.76 -7.01
N ARG A 147 5.92 -8.93 -7.74
CA ARG A 147 5.69 -10.06 -8.66
C ARG A 147 4.94 -9.57 -9.89
N LYS A 148 5.54 -9.72 -11.07
CA LYS A 148 5.04 -9.13 -12.32
C LYS A 148 4.79 -7.62 -12.13
N ASN A 149 3.60 -7.15 -12.47
CA ASN A 149 3.17 -5.75 -12.36
C ASN A 149 2.61 -5.37 -10.99
N LEU A 150 2.69 -6.26 -10.00
CA LEU A 150 2.10 -6.10 -8.68
C LEU A 150 3.18 -5.87 -7.62
N LYS A 151 2.96 -4.88 -6.74
CA LYS A 151 3.76 -4.68 -5.53
C LYS A 151 2.87 -4.76 -4.29
N ILE A 152 3.31 -5.50 -3.28
CA ILE A 152 2.67 -5.61 -1.97
C ILE A 152 3.53 -4.88 -0.95
N PHE A 153 2.95 -3.87 -0.32
CA PHE A 153 3.57 -3.10 0.74
C PHE A 153 2.91 -3.43 2.07
N GLN A 154 3.72 -3.51 3.13
CA GLN A 154 3.20 -3.54 4.49
C GLN A 154 3.04 -2.10 5.00
N LYS A 155 1.83 -1.55 4.85
CA LYS A 155 1.56 -0.14 5.13
C LYS A 155 1.45 0.16 6.62
N ALA A 156 0.78 -0.71 7.35
CA ALA A 156 0.54 -0.59 8.79
C ALA A 156 0.29 -1.98 9.38
N TYR A 157 0.03 -2.04 10.67
CA TYR A 157 -0.48 -3.22 11.33
C TYR A 157 -1.54 -2.85 12.35
N ARG A 158 -2.34 -3.83 12.74
CA ARG A 158 -3.37 -3.71 13.79
C ARG A 158 -3.10 -4.78 14.84
N ILE A 159 -3.34 -4.40 16.09
CA ILE A 159 -3.31 -5.31 17.23
C ILE A 159 -4.75 -5.49 17.69
N ASN A 160 -5.26 -6.71 17.60
CA ASN A 160 -6.57 -7.07 18.11
C ASN A 160 -6.38 -7.79 19.44
N TYR A 161 -6.94 -7.23 20.51
CA TYR A 161 -6.94 -7.84 21.83
C TYR A 161 -8.24 -8.61 22.01
N TYR A 162 -8.14 -9.95 22.05
CA TYR A 162 -9.27 -10.81 22.32
C TYR A 162 -9.41 -11.04 23.81
N PHE A 163 -10.64 -10.97 24.28
CA PHE A 163 -11.04 -11.32 25.64
C PHE A 163 -11.89 -12.58 25.57
N ASN A 164 -11.72 -13.47 26.53
CA ASN A 164 -12.57 -14.64 26.64
C ASN A 164 -13.77 -14.29 27.53
N LEU A 165 -14.92 -14.18 26.87
CA LEU A 165 -16.23 -14.04 27.48
C LEU A 165 -16.80 -15.43 27.72
N VAL A 166 -16.73 -15.88 28.98
CA VAL A 166 -17.30 -17.15 29.40
C VAL A 166 -18.77 -16.92 29.75
N VAL A 167 -19.68 -17.49 28.97
CA VAL A 167 -21.14 -17.38 29.18
C VAL A 167 -21.69 -18.77 29.47
N ASN A 168 -22.25 -18.97 30.66
CA ASN A 168 -22.76 -20.28 31.11
C ASN A 168 -21.74 -21.43 30.96
N GLY A 169 -20.45 -21.12 31.14
CA GLY A 169 -19.34 -22.08 30.98
C GLY A 169 -18.74 -22.18 29.58
N SER A 170 -19.38 -21.61 28.55
CA SER A 170 -18.89 -21.63 27.16
C SER A 170 -17.94 -20.47 26.88
N ASN A 171 -16.76 -20.78 26.32
CA ASN A 171 -15.74 -19.78 25.97
C ASN A 171 -16.06 -19.08 24.65
N ASN A 172 -16.10 -17.75 24.65
CA ASN A 172 -16.30 -16.93 23.45
C ASN A 172 -15.20 -15.87 23.37
N PHE A 173 -14.37 -15.91 22.33
CA PHE A 173 -13.28 -14.95 22.16
C PHE A 173 -13.75 -13.72 21.36
N LEU A 174 -13.87 -12.58 22.03
CA LEU A 174 -14.44 -11.35 21.50
C LEU A 174 -13.48 -10.17 21.62
N THR A 175 -13.59 -9.23 20.69
CA THR A 175 -12.96 -7.90 20.75
C THR A 175 -14.00 -6.84 21.11
N PRO A 176 -13.60 -5.67 21.67
CA PRO A 176 -14.56 -4.60 21.96
C PRO A 176 -15.34 -4.18 20.71
N GLY A 177 -16.67 -4.17 20.81
CA GLY A 177 -17.64 -3.93 19.75
C GLY A 177 -18.27 -5.21 19.18
N ASP A 178 -17.68 -6.39 19.42
CA ASP A 178 -18.25 -7.65 18.95
C ASP A 178 -19.52 -8.01 19.73
N SER A 179 -20.43 -8.71 19.05
CA SER A 179 -21.68 -9.21 19.62
C SER A 179 -21.84 -10.71 19.43
N LEU A 180 -22.48 -11.34 20.40
CA LEU A 180 -22.87 -12.73 20.44
C LEU A 180 -24.38 -12.81 20.64
N THR A 181 -25.04 -13.74 19.96
CA THR A 181 -26.45 -14.05 20.20
C THR A 181 -26.55 -15.45 20.78
N ILE A 182 -27.08 -15.57 22.00
CA ILE A 182 -27.37 -16.84 22.67
C ILE A 182 -28.84 -16.81 23.10
N ASP A 183 -29.61 -17.83 22.75
CA ASP A 183 -31.01 -18.00 23.18
C ASP A 183 -31.88 -16.75 22.98
N ASN A 184 -31.73 -16.07 21.84
CA ASN A 184 -32.37 -14.80 21.47
C ASN A 184 -31.91 -13.56 22.28
N PHE A 185 -30.95 -13.68 23.17
CA PHE A 185 -30.32 -12.54 23.85
C PHE A 185 -29.09 -12.07 23.08
N LYS A 186 -29.02 -10.76 22.84
CA LYS A 186 -27.84 -10.12 22.25
C LYS A 186 -26.92 -9.64 23.36
N ILE A 187 -25.71 -10.16 23.37
CA ILE A 187 -24.63 -9.81 24.29
C ILE A 187 -23.57 -9.06 23.49
N VAL A 188 -23.31 -7.79 23.81
CA VAL A 188 -22.29 -6.96 23.16
C VAL A 188 -21.17 -6.69 24.14
N PHE A 189 -19.93 -7.03 23.78
CA PHE A 189 -18.77 -6.70 24.59
C PHE A 189 -18.28 -5.30 24.25
N ASN A 190 -18.49 -4.32 25.13
CA ASN A 190 -18.17 -2.91 24.84
C ASN A 190 -16.72 -2.51 25.17
N GLY A 191 -15.99 -3.35 25.91
CA GLY A 191 -14.59 -3.12 26.26
C GLY A 191 -14.36 -2.94 27.76
N TYR A 192 -13.44 -2.05 28.13
CA TYR A 192 -12.99 -1.85 29.51
C TYR A 192 -13.12 -0.39 29.94
N ASP A 193 -13.81 -0.16 31.06
CA ASP A 193 -13.90 1.15 31.70
C ASP A 193 -12.69 1.33 32.64
N PHE A 194 -11.76 2.18 32.25
CA PHE A 194 -10.55 2.47 33.03
C PHE A 194 -10.82 3.18 34.36
N LYS A 195 -11.92 3.95 34.46
CA LYS A 195 -12.28 4.69 35.67
C LYS A 195 -12.85 3.74 36.71
N LYS A 196 -13.73 2.82 36.30
CA LYS A 196 -14.33 1.80 37.17
C LYS A 196 -13.47 0.56 37.35
N LYS A 197 -12.45 0.38 36.50
CA LYS A 197 -11.58 -0.80 36.42
C LYS A 197 -12.36 -2.10 36.13
N GLU A 198 -13.43 -2.01 35.34
CA GLU A 198 -14.36 -3.09 35.05
C GLU A 198 -14.60 -3.23 33.54
N PHE A 199 -14.91 -4.44 33.10
CA PHE A 199 -15.34 -4.68 31.73
C PHE A 199 -16.81 -4.30 31.55
N VAL A 200 -17.16 -3.80 30.37
CA VAL A 200 -18.51 -3.34 30.06
C VAL A 200 -19.13 -4.29 29.04
N VAL A 201 -20.31 -4.80 29.35
CA VAL A 201 -21.11 -5.67 28.47
C VAL A 201 -22.53 -5.11 28.40
N THR A 202 -23.13 -5.12 27.22
CA THR A 202 -24.56 -4.86 27.06
C THR A 202 -25.28 -6.19 26.84
N VAL A 203 -26.32 -6.47 27.62
CA VAL A 203 -27.22 -7.62 27.43
C VAL A 203 -28.62 -7.07 27.21
N ASN A 204 -29.21 -7.31 26.04
CA ASN A 204 -30.54 -6.76 25.65
C ASN A 204 -30.72 -5.28 26.06
N ASP A 205 -29.80 -4.44 25.59
CA ASP A 205 -29.76 -2.98 25.81
C ASP A 205 -29.46 -2.51 27.25
N SER A 206 -29.31 -3.42 28.21
CA SER A 206 -28.88 -3.10 29.57
C SER A 206 -27.35 -3.20 29.73
N ILE A 207 -26.73 -2.16 30.30
CA ILE A 207 -25.28 -2.12 30.50
C ILE A 207 -24.91 -2.73 31.84
N HIS A 208 -23.98 -3.67 31.83
CA HIS A 208 -23.44 -4.36 32.99
C HIS A 208 -21.93 -4.16 33.09
N TYR A 209 -21.45 -4.02 34.33
CA TYR A 209 -20.03 -3.87 34.64
C TYR A 209 -19.54 -5.13 35.35
N ILE A 210 -18.53 -5.78 34.79
CA ILE A 210 -18.03 -7.08 35.23
C ILE A 210 -16.56 -6.96 35.59
N LYS A 211 -16.23 -7.29 36.84
CA LYS A 211 -14.83 -7.36 37.29
C LYS A 211 -14.11 -8.51 36.60
N LYS A 212 -12.84 -8.30 36.25
CA LYS A 212 -11.96 -9.34 35.69
C LYS A 212 -12.00 -10.61 36.55
N ASN A 213 -12.13 -11.76 35.88
CA ASN A 213 -12.14 -13.10 36.49
C ASN A 213 -13.21 -13.28 37.59
N ARG A 214 -14.27 -12.48 37.60
CA ARG A 214 -15.42 -12.67 38.48
C ARG A 214 -16.66 -13.00 37.67
N VAL A 215 -17.44 -13.94 38.18
CA VAL A 215 -18.74 -14.29 37.61
C VAL A 215 -19.74 -13.21 38.00
N CYS A 216 -20.43 -12.66 37.00
CA CYS A 216 -21.58 -11.78 37.15
C CYS A 216 -22.84 -12.55 36.73
N LYS A 217 -23.86 -12.55 37.58
CA LYS A 217 -25.16 -13.15 37.27
C LYS A 217 -26.03 -12.11 36.57
N ILE A 218 -26.39 -12.36 35.33
CA ILE A 218 -27.27 -11.54 34.50
C ILE A 218 -28.28 -12.52 33.90
N GLU A 219 -29.35 -12.81 34.63
CA GLU A 219 -30.31 -13.88 34.27
C GLU A 219 -30.74 -13.80 32.79
N PRO A 220 -30.67 -14.91 32.02
CA PRO A 220 -30.36 -16.30 32.44
C PRO A 220 -28.85 -16.67 32.41
N PHE A 221 -27.95 -15.70 32.31
CA PHE A 221 -26.52 -15.90 32.07
C PHE A 221 -25.64 -15.74 33.31
N HIS A 222 -24.61 -16.58 33.38
CA HIS A 222 -23.43 -16.42 34.21
C HIS A 222 -22.27 -15.98 33.33
N ILE A 223 -21.89 -14.71 33.41
CA ILE A 223 -20.86 -14.12 32.54
C ILE A 223 -19.59 -13.86 33.34
N MET A 224 -18.45 -14.35 32.84
CA MET A 224 -17.12 -14.04 33.36
C MET A 224 -16.22 -13.58 32.22
N ILE A 225 -15.40 -12.55 32.48
CA ILE A 225 -14.48 -12.00 31.48
C ILE A 225 -13.05 -12.22 31.94
N THR A 226 -12.26 -12.88 31.09
CA THR A 226 -10.84 -13.14 31.31
C THR A 226 -10.02 -12.60 30.14
N PRO A 227 -8.78 -12.12 30.37
CA PRO A 227 -7.88 -11.78 29.28
C PRO A 227 -7.67 -12.99 28.38
N GLY A 228 -7.77 -12.80 27.07
CA GLY A 228 -7.51 -13.84 26.08
C GLY A 228 -6.12 -13.69 25.48
N PHE A 229 -6.05 -13.65 24.15
CA PHE A 229 -4.82 -13.56 23.39
C PHE A 229 -4.79 -12.31 22.51
N THR A 230 -3.60 -11.96 22.05
CA THR A 230 -3.40 -10.90 21.06
C THR A 230 -3.22 -11.52 19.68
N LYS A 231 -3.90 -10.97 18.67
CA LYS A 231 -3.61 -11.28 17.27
C LYS A 231 -3.13 -10.05 16.54
N TYR A 232 -2.13 -10.26 15.69
CA TYR A 232 -1.62 -9.24 14.81
C TYR A 232 -2.22 -9.39 13.42
N SER A 233 -2.60 -8.25 12.87
CA SER A 233 -3.08 -8.14 11.49
C SER A 233 -2.19 -7.20 10.71
N SER A 234 -1.81 -7.60 9.52
CA SER A 234 -1.03 -6.79 8.59
C SER A 234 -1.96 -6.00 7.67
N VAL A 235 -1.75 -4.69 7.56
CA VAL A 235 -2.45 -3.84 6.59
C VAL A 235 -1.60 -3.78 5.34
N LEU A 236 -1.97 -4.55 4.32
CA LEU A 236 -1.24 -4.66 3.07
C LEU A 236 -1.82 -3.70 2.04
N LEU A 237 -0.97 -2.88 1.45
CA LEU A 237 -1.30 -2.08 0.27
C LEU A 237 -0.81 -2.84 -0.96
N ILE A 238 -1.75 -3.33 -1.77
CA ILE A 238 -1.47 -4.00 -3.04
C ILE A 238 -1.62 -2.96 -4.14
N THR A 239 -0.57 -2.75 -4.91
CA THR A 239 -0.55 -1.85 -6.06
C THR A 239 -0.31 -2.65 -7.32
N HIS A 240 -0.96 -2.26 -8.41
CA HIS A 240 -0.78 -2.87 -9.72
C HIS A 240 -0.53 -1.76 -10.74
N SER A 241 0.71 -1.68 -11.24
CA SER A 241 1.11 -0.71 -12.25
C SER A 241 0.82 -1.24 -13.66
N LYS A 242 0.01 -0.54 -14.45
CA LYS A 242 -0.22 -0.88 -15.86
C LYS A 242 0.65 -0.01 -16.77
N GLY A 243 1.05 -0.54 -17.94
CA GLY A 243 1.68 0.27 -18.99
C GLY A 243 3.20 0.50 -18.86
N LYS A 244 3.90 -0.16 -17.92
CA LYS A 244 5.36 -0.13 -17.82
C LYS A 244 6.06 -0.56 -19.12
N ASN A 245 5.49 -1.54 -19.84
CA ASN A 245 6.02 -1.99 -21.13
C ASN A 245 5.92 -0.92 -22.23
N LEU A 246 4.84 -0.13 -22.25
CA LEU A 246 4.67 0.95 -23.22
C LEU A 246 5.69 2.08 -22.97
N LEU A 247 5.88 2.44 -21.70
CA LEU A 247 6.91 3.41 -21.30
C LEU A 247 8.31 2.94 -21.70
N LEU A 248 8.62 1.65 -21.51
CA LEU A 248 9.89 1.06 -21.92
C LEU A 248 10.11 1.15 -23.44
N ILE A 249 9.11 0.73 -24.23
CA ILE A 249 9.18 0.76 -25.71
C ILE A 249 9.42 2.19 -26.21
N LEU A 250 8.69 3.17 -25.67
CA LEU A 250 8.87 4.57 -26.05
C LEU A 250 10.23 5.13 -25.65
N THR A 251 10.75 4.70 -24.49
CA THR A 251 12.09 5.10 -24.03
C THR A 251 13.16 4.54 -24.96
N MET A 252 13.04 3.28 -25.37
CA MET A 252 13.94 2.67 -26.35
C MET A 252 13.86 3.36 -27.71
N ALA A 253 12.66 3.68 -28.21
CA ALA A 253 12.46 4.41 -29.46
C ALA A 253 13.10 5.81 -29.42
N TYR A 254 12.98 6.51 -28.28
CA TYR A 254 13.66 7.78 -28.07
C TYR A 254 15.18 7.65 -28.08
N ILE A 255 15.75 6.68 -27.36
CA ILE A 255 17.21 6.44 -27.34
C ILE A 255 17.72 6.11 -28.75
N LEU A 256 17.00 5.29 -29.51
CA LEU A 256 17.35 4.97 -30.90
C LEU A 256 17.35 6.23 -31.78
N THR A 257 16.31 7.05 -31.69
CA THR A 257 16.19 8.31 -32.44
C THR A 257 17.30 9.29 -32.08
N LEU A 258 17.64 9.40 -30.79
CA LEU A 258 18.74 10.22 -30.30
C LEU A 258 20.09 9.72 -30.82
N THR A 259 20.29 8.40 -30.86
CA THR A 259 21.52 7.78 -31.36
C THR A 259 21.70 8.07 -32.85
N ILE A 260 20.65 7.90 -33.66
CA ILE A 260 20.66 8.25 -35.09
C ILE A 260 20.96 9.75 -35.27
N ALA A 261 20.31 10.62 -34.48
CA ALA A 261 20.53 12.06 -34.53
C ALA A 261 21.97 12.47 -34.23
N LEU A 262 22.66 11.77 -33.33
CA LEU A 262 24.06 12.01 -32.98
C LEU A 262 25.03 11.49 -34.05
N ILE A 263 24.71 10.35 -34.68
CA ILE A 263 25.51 9.77 -35.76
C ILE A 263 25.43 10.62 -37.03
N VAL A 264 24.23 11.06 -37.43
CA VAL A 264 24.00 11.86 -38.65
C VAL A 264 24.52 13.31 -38.53
N LYS A 265 24.81 13.78 -37.31
CA LYS A 265 25.41 15.10 -37.07
C LYS A 265 26.94 15.12 -37.14
N LYS A 266 27.59 13.95 -37.21
CA LYS A 266 28.99 13.81 -37.61
C LYS A 266 29.06 13.77 -39.13
#